data_AF-C3ZNN4-F1
#
_entry.id   AF-C3ZNN4-F1
#
_cell.length_a   1.000
_cell.length_b   1.000
_cell.length_c   1.000
_cell.angle_alpha   90.00
_cell.angle_beta   90.00
_cell.angle_gamma   90.00
#
_symmetry.space_group_name_H-M   'P 1'
#
loop_
_entity.id
_entity.type
_entity.pdbx_description
1 polymer ?
#
loop_
_entity_poly.entity_id
_entity_poly.type
_entity_poly.pdbx_seq_one_letter_code
_entity_poly.pdbx_strand_id
1 'polypeptide(L)' 'CGAYITGQSTGSVYSPNYPGQYNNGLNCTWKIEVKRWENVWLTPVSFDLQENHDWLDVYKGEPDSLNLLGSFTGWFVP' A
#
# COMPACT_ATOMS: atom_id res chain seq x y z
N CYS A 1 5.92 10.95 -1.71
CA CYS A 1 6.20 9.63 -1.09
C CYS A 1 5.61 8.55 -1.97
N GLY A 2 6.04 7.29 -1.81
CA GLY A 2 5.65 6.19 -2.69
C GLY A 2 6.82 5.59 -3.45
N ALA A 3 6.56 4.54 -4.23
CA ALA A 3 7.55 3.91 -5.09
C ALA A 3 6.88 3.18 -6.27
N TYR A 4 7.64 3.00 -7.36
CA TYR A 4 7.28 2.09 -8.43
C TYR A 4 8.16 0.85 -8.32
N ILE A 5 7.54 -0.29 -8.04
CA ILE A 5 8.19 -1.56 -7.75
C ILE A 5 7.92 -2.49 -8.93
N THR A 6 8.99 -2.92 -9.60
CA THR A 6 8.89 -3.81 -10.78
C THR A 6 10.09 -4.76 -10.84
N GLY A 7 9.87 -5.95 -11.41
CA GLY A 7 10.93 -6.95 -11.63
C GLY A 7 11.46 -7.65 -10.37
N GLN A 8 10.89 -7.36 -9.20
CA GLN A 8 11.23 -7.98 -7.93
C GLN A 8 10.28 -9.15 -7.63
N SER A 9 10.82 -10.27 -7.12
CA SER A 9 10.02 -11.41 -6.66
C SER A 9 9.50 -11.26 -5.24
N THR A 10 10.17 -10.42 -4.43
CA THR A 10 9.80 -10.09 -3.05
C THR A 10 10.26 -8.68 -2.71
N GLY A 11 9.63 -8.07 -1.72
CA GLY A 11 9.96 -6.72 -1.26
C GLY A 11 9.11 -6.32 -0.05
N SER A 12 9.34 -5.11 0.44
CA SER A 12 8.57 -4.54 1.55
C SER A 12 8.21 -3.09 1.23
N VAL A 13 7.00 -2.71 1.64
CA VAL A 13 6.49 -1.35 1.50
C VAL A 13 6.36 -0.75 2.90
N TYR A 14 6.81 0.48 3.05
CA TYR A 14 6.81 1.18 4.32
C TYR A 14 6.17 2.56 4.16
N SER A 15 5.44 2.99 5.20
CA SER A 15 5.04 4.39 5.32
C SER A 15 6.29 5.28 5.42
N PRO A 16 6.20 6.56 5.02
CA PRO A 16 7.29 7.50 5.25
C PRO A 16 7.68 7.54 6.73
N ASN A 17 8.98 7.52 7.00
CA ASN A 17 9.59 7.52 8.33
C ASN A 17 9.44 6.24 9.16
N TYR A 18 8.81 5.17 8.66
CA TYR A 18 8.71 3.91 9.39
C TYR A 18 10.09 3.45 9.93
N PRO A 19 10.21 3.02 11.21
CA PRO A 19 9.13 2.74 12.16
C PRO A 19 8.61 3.95 12.96
N GLY A 20 9.05 5.16 12.64
CA GLY A 20 8.49 6.40 13.21
C GLY A 20 7.13 6.76 12.61
N GLN A 21 6.54 7.85 13.14
CA GLN A 21 5.24 8.34 12.69
C GLN A 21 5.30 8.90 11.26
N TYR A 22 4.26 8.59 10.48
CA TYR A 22 4.06 9.22 9.18
C TYR A 22 3.64 10.69 9.37
N ASN A 23 3.96 11.53 8.37
CA ASN A 23 3.62 12.95 8.41
C ASN A 23 2.14 13.19 8.06
N ASN A 24 1.57 14.30 8.51
CA ASN A 24 0.22 14.71 8.11
C ASN A 24 0.16 15.14 6.64
N GLY A 25 -1.03 15.01 6.03
CA GLY A 25 -1.30 15.52 4.68
C GLY A 25 -0.59 14.73 3.56
N LEU A 26 -0.19 13.49 3.84
CA LEU A 26 0.43 12.63 2.85
C LEU A 26 -0.60 12.06 1.88
N ASN A 27 -0.21 12.01 0.60
CA ASN A 27 -0.89 11.24 -0.43
C ASN A 27 0.19 10.41 -1.15
N CYS A 28 0.41 9.20 -0.66
CA CYS A 28 1.47 8.31 -1.14
C CYS A 28 0.88 7.22 -2.02
N THR A 29 1.54 6.93 -3.14
CA THR A 29 1.13 5.82 -4.02
C THR A 29 2.30 4.88 -4.24
N TRP A 30 2.09 3.59 -3.94
CA TRP A 30 3.00 2.53 -4.33
C TRP A 30 2.37 1.72 -5.45
N LYS A 31 3.06 1.64 -6.60
CA LYS A 31 2.62 0.83 -7.73
C LYS A 31 3.52 -0.40 -7.82
N ILE A 32 2.93 -1.59 -7.70
CA ILE A 32 3.61 -2.87 -7.81
C ILE A 32 3.22 -3.49 -9.14
N GLU A 33 4.20 -3.71 -10.02
CA GLU A 33 4.00 -4.29 -11.33
C GLU A 33 4.82 -5.59 -11.48
N VAL A 34 4.09 -6.67 -11.76
CA VAL A 34 4.65 -8.02 -11.99
C VAL A 34 4.34 -8.47 -13.41
N LYS A 35 4.95 -9.57 -13.87
CA LYS A 35 4.67 -10.08 -15.21
C LYS A 35 3.21 -10.57 -15.30
N ARG A 36 2.65 -10.59 -16.52
CA ARG A 36 1.26 -10.97 -16.83
C ARG A 36 0.77 -12.30 -16.22
N TRP A 37 1.69 -13.20 -15.85
CA TRP A 37 1.38 -14.53 -15.33
C TRP A 37 1.74 -14.71 -13.85
N GLU A 38 2.16 -13.64 -13.19
CA GLU A 38 2.53 -13.63 -11.78
C GLU A 38 1.40 -13.01 -10.95
N ASN A 39 1.34 -13.39 -9.67
CA ASN A 39 0.40 -12.82 -8.70
C ASN A 39 1.18 -12.06 -7.64
N VAL A 40 0.58 -10.97 -7.14
CA VAL A 40 1.09 -10.22 -6.01
C VAL A 40 0.39 -10.70 -4.75
N TRP A 41 1.17 -11.08 -3.74
CA TRP A 41 0.68 -11.36 -2.39
C TRP A 41 1.15 -10.26 -1.46
N LEU A 42 0.21 -9.61 -0.79
CA LEU A 42 0.51 -8.60 0.23
C LEU A 42 0.27 -9.23 1.60
N THR A 43 1.26 -9.12 2.48
CA THR A 43 1.18 -9.60 3.86
C THR A 43 1.41 -8.41 4.78
N PRO A 44 0.37 -7.92 5.47
CA PRO A 44 0.52 -6.81 6.38
C PRO A 44 1.26 -7.30 7.64
N VAL A 45 2.31 -6.56 8.02
CA VAL A 45 3.18 -6.90 9.15
C VAL A 45 2.96 -5.97 10.33
N SER A 46 2.76 -4.67 10.05
CA SER A 46 2.45 -3.63 11.02
C SER A 46 1.50 -2.64 10.37
N PHE A 47 0.49 -2.21 11.10
CA PHE A 47 -0.51 -1.26 10.62
C PHE A 47 -0.95 -0.36 11.78
N ASP A 48 -0.79 0.95 11.62
CA ASP A 48 -1.20 1.95 12.60
C ASP A 48 -1.46 3.26 11.86
N LEU A 49 -2.74 3.56 11.62
CA LEU A 49 -3.24 4.80 11.04
C LEU A 49 -4.27 5.42 11.98
N GLN A 50 -4.49 6.72 11.85
CA GLN A 50 -5.55 7.40 12.58
C GLN A 50 -6.93 6.91 12.10
N GLU A 51 -7.65 6.25 13.00
CA GLU A 51 -8.95 5.63 12.72
C GLU A 51 -9.97 6.64 12.19
N ASN A 52 -10.61 6.30 11.06
CA ASN A 52 -11.61 7.09 10.35
C ASN A 52 -11.11 8.46 9.83
N HIS A 53 -9.80 8.72 9.81
CA HIS A 53 -9.23 9.97 9.29
C HIS A 53 -8.18 9.71 8.21
N ASP A 54 -7.30 8.74 8.43
CA ASP A 54 -6.28 8.32 7.49
C ASP A 54 -6.62 6.94 6.91
N TRP A 55 -6.30 6.74 5.64
CA TRP A 55 -6.72 5.55 4.89
C TRP A 55 -5.57 4.96 4.07
N LEU A 56 -5.52 3.64 4.03
CA LEU A 56 -4.76 2.87 3.06
C LEU A 56 -5.74 2.18 2.11
N ASP A 57 -5.76 2.63 0.86
CA ASP A 57 -6.55 2.01 -0.20
C ASP A 57 -5.69 1.06 -1.03
N VAL A 58 -6.18 -0.15 -1.24
CA VAL A 58 -5.52 -1.17 -2.05
C VAL A 58 -6.35 -1.38 -3.31
N TYR A 59 -5.74 -1.08 -4.45
CA TYR A 59 -6.36 -1.25 -5.77
C TYR A 59 -5.70 -2.36 -6.56
N LYS A 60 -6.48 -2.98 -7.46
CA LYS A 60 -6.00 -3.93 -8.46
C LYS A 60 -6.45 -3.50 -9.85
N GLY A 61 -5.53 -3.47 -10.80
CA GLY A 61 -5.84 -3.22 -12.20
C GLY A 61 -4.81 -2.31 -12.86
N GLU A 62 -5.09 -1.96 -14.11
CA GLU A 62 -4.37 -0.92 -14.84
C GLU A 62 -4.84 0.47 -14.41
N PRO A 63 -4.05 1.55 -14.63
CA PRO A 63 -4.40 2.91 -14.20
C PRO A 63 -5.81 3.36 -14.61
N ASP A 64 -6.29 2.93 -15.78
CA ASP A 64 -7.61 3.30 -16.31
C ASP A 64 -8.74 2.36 -15.86
N SER A 65 -8.43 1.27 -15.12
CA SER A 65 -9.39 0.24 -14.70
C SER A 65 -9.08 -0.31 -13.30
N LEU A 66 -8.76 0.59 -12.37
CA LEU A 66 -8.49 0.24 -10.98
C LEU A 66 -9.77 -0.20 -10.25
N ASN A 67 -9.72 -1.40 -9.67
CA ASN A 67 -10.75 -1.93 -8.77
C ASN A 67 -10.27 -1.79 -7.31
N LEU A 68 -11.05 -1.14 -6.46
CA LEU A 68 -10.77 -1.05 -5.02
C LEU A 68 -11.01 -2.41 -4.37
N LEU A 69 -9.96 -3.05 -3.88
CA LEU A 69 -10.03 -4.32 -3.16
C LEU A 69 -10.37 -4.11 -1.68
N GLY A 70 -9.87 -3.03 -1.09
CA GLY A 70 -10.06 -2.74 0.32
C GLY A 70 -9.56 -1.35 0.68
N SER A 71 -10.17 -0.80 1.73
CA SER A 71 -9.90 0.52 2.27
C SER A 71 -9.78 0.37 3.78
N PHE A 72 -8.60 0.65 4.32
CA PHE A 72 -8.21 0.28 5.68
C PHE A 72 -7.85 1.53 6.50
N THR A 73 -8.23 1.55 7.76
CA THR A 73 -7.95 2.62 8.72
C THR A 73 -7.80 2.04 10.13
N GLY A 74 -7.33 2.83 11.08
CA GLY A 74 -7.08 2.40 12.45
C GLY A 74 -5.79 1.58 12.59
N TRP A 75 -5.73 0.75 13.62
CA TRP A 75 -4.51 0.06 14.05
C TRP A 75 -4.62 -1.47 13.99
N PHE A 76 -5.76 -1.98 13.52
CA PHE A 76 -5.93 -3.42 13.32
C PHE A 76 -5.21 -3.85 12.03
N VAL A 77 -4.37 -4.88 12.12
CA VAL A 77 -3.69 -5.47 10.97
C VAL A 77 -4.74 -6.22 10.12
N PRO A 78 -5.01 -5.78 8.88
CA PRO A 78 -6.07 -6.34 8.04
C PRO A 78 -5.76 -7.72 7.44
#